data_AF-A0A1B6MHW8-F1
#
_entry.id   AF-A0A1B6MHW8-F1
#
_cell.length_a   1.000
_cell.length_b   1.000
_cell.length_c   1.000
_cell.angle_alpha   90.00
_cell.angle_beta   90.00
_cell.angle_gamma   90.00
#
_symmetry.space_group_name_H-M   'P 1'
#
loop_
_entity.id
_entity.type
_entity.pdbx_description
1 polymer ?
#
loop_
_entity_poly.entity_id
_entity_poly.type
_entity_poly.pdbx_seq_one_letter_code
_entity_poly.pdbx_strand_id
1 'polypeptide(L)'
;DQHPTIWTPVYADTTDPSMTDWLWEKKECNEQRQRSMNFRKDRQKFMEPDEQEKRNIDKLRKFQDQTAGDTTKYRFMTSVSMPVFDKRDTAMRVAYLLGVAGTDVPIEEIM
;
A
#
# COMPACT_ATOMS: atom_id res chain seq x y z
N ASP A 1 -40.23 -11.73 10.98
CA ASP A 1 -39.74 -11.13 9.73
C ASP A 1 -38.27 -11.44 9.53
N GLN A 2 -37.96 -12.15 8.45
CA GLN A 2 -36.64 -12.71 8.17
C GLN A 2 -35.98 -11.83 7.11
N HIS A 3 -34.98 -11.04 7.51
CA HIS A 3 -34.26 -10.19 6.56
C HIS A 3 -33.35 -11.05 5.68
N PRO A 4 -33.33 -10.85 4.35
CA PRO A 4 -32.47 -11.60 3.46
C PRO A 4 -31.01 -11.27 3.78
N THR A 5 -30.22 -12.31 4.07
CA THR A 5 -28.77 -12.17 4.24
C THR A 5 -28.12 -12.17 2.86
N ILE A 6 -27.57 -11.03 2.46
CA ILE A 6 -26.88 -10.86 1.19
C ILE A 6 -25.38 -10.84 1.49
N TRP A 7 -24.65 -11.81 0.95
CA TRP A 7 -23.20 -11.88 1.08
C TRP A 7 -22.55 -11.09 -0.06
N THR A 8 -21.83 -10.03 0.27
CA THR A 8 -20.97 -9.31 -0.67
C THR A 8 -19.53 -9.77 -0.49
N PRO A 9 -18.80 -10.14 -1.56
CA PRO A 9 -17.39 -10.47 -1.44
C PRO A 9 -16.61 -9.23 -0.96
N VAL A 10 -15.72 -9.43 0.01
CA VAL A 10 -14.80 -8.37 0.47
C VAL A 10 -13.72 -8.20 -0.60
N TYR A 11 -13.67 -7.05 -1.25
CA TYR A 11 -12.54 -6.67 -2.11
C TYR A 11 -11.52 -5.95 -1.25
N ALA A 12 -10.41 -6.62 -0.95
CA ALA A 12 -9.24 -5.98 -0.36
C ALA A 12 -8.29 -5.61 -1.50
N ASP A 13 -8.18 -4.31 -1.79
CA ASP A 13 -7.04 -3.82 -2.55
C ASP A 13 -5.83 -3.95 -1.60
N THR A 14 -5.02 -4.99 -1.81
CA THR A 14 -3.71 -5.05 -1.17
C THR A 14 -2.86 -3.96 -1.80
N THR A 15 -2.97 -2.77 -1.23
CA THR A 15 -1.94 -1.75 -1.39
C THR A 15 -0.69 -2.36 -0.79
N ASP A 16 0.15 -2.96 -1.64
CA ASP A 16 1.54 -3.19 -1.31
C ASP A 16 2.03 -1.82 -0.79
N PRO A 17 2.57 -1.71 0.43
CA PRO A 17 3.14 -0.46 0.94
C PRO A 17 4.42 -0.18 0.15
N SER A 18 4.22 0.06 -1.14
CA SER A 18 5.22 0.41 -2.10
C SER A 18 5.70 1.78 -1.66
N MET A 19 7.01 1.86 -1.50
CA MET A 19 7.71 3.13 -1.45
C MET A 19 7.10 4.03 -2.54
N THR A 20 6.45 5.12 -2.17
CA THR A 20 5.82 6.01 -3.16
C THR A 20 6.84 6.37 -4.24
N ASP A 21 6.45 6.48 -5.51
CA ASP A 21 7.36 6.71 -6.65
C ASP A 21 8.44 7.77 -6.37
N TRP A 22 8.08 8.88 -5.70
CA TRP A 22 9.03 9.94 -5.32
C TRP A 22 10.07 9.52 -4.26
N LEU A 23 9.67 8.73 -3.26
CA LEU A 23 10.58 8.22 -2.23
C LEU A 23 11.53 7.20 -2.84
N TRP A 24 11.00 6.36 -3.73
CA TRP A 24 11.78 5.40 -4.49
C TRP A 24 12.81 6.11 -5.35
N GLU A 25 12.39 7.11 -6.13
CA GLU A 25 13.28 7.91 -6.98
C GLU A 25 14.39 8.59 -6.16
N LYS A 26 14.04 9.19 -5.03
CA LYS A 26 15.03 9.85 -4.14
C LYS A 26 16.05 8.85 -3.58
N LYS A 27 15.59 7.66 -3.18
CA LYS A 27 16.44 6.58 -2.67
C LYS A 27 17.36 6.05 -3.77
N GLU A 28 16.82 5.75 -4.95
CA GLU A 28 17.56 5.27 -6.11
C GLU A 28 18.60 6.29 -6.57
N CYS A 29 18.24 7.56 -6.67
CA CYS A 29 19.16 8.63 -7.06
C CYS A 29 20.35 8.72 -6.09
N ASN A 30 20.11 8.63 -4.79
CA ASN A 30 21.17 8.61 -3.78
C ASN A 30 22.06 7.37 -3.91
N GLU A 31 21.48 6.21 -4.14
CA GLU A 31 22.24 4.96 -4.29
C GLU A 31 23.10 4.96 -5.57
N GLN A 32 22.55 5.41 -6.69
CA GLN A 32 23.29 5.60 -7.94
C GLN A 32 24.43 6.61 -7.77
N ARG A 33 24.17 7.72 -7.08
CA ARG A 33 25.20 8.72 -6.75
C ARG A 33 26.33 8.10 -5.93
N GLN A 34 26.02 7.34 -4.89
CA GLN A 34 27.02 6.67 -4.05
C GLN A 34 27.84 5.66 -4.86
N ARG A 35 27.21 4.84 -5.71
CA ARG A 35 27.92 3.91 -6.60
C ARG A 35 28.86 4.64 -7.56
N SER A 36 28.40 5.74 -8.16
CA SER A 36 29.22 6.57 -9.04
C SER A 36 30.42 7.18 -8.30
N MET A 37 30.20 7.69 -7.09
CA MET A 37 31.27 8.23 -6.25
C MET A 37 32.29 7.16 -5.86
N ASN A 38 31.84 5.97 -5.47
CA ASN A 38 32.73 4.86 -5.10
C ASN A 38 33.56 4.37 -6.30
N PHE A 39 32.92 4.26 -7.47
CA PHE A 39 33.62 3.93 -8.71
C PHE A 39 34.68 4.98 -9.09
N ARG A 40 34.38 6.28 -8.91
CA ARG A 40 35.33 7.37 -9.19
C ARG A 40 36.48 7.43 -8.18
N LYS A 41 36.24 7.07 -6.92
CA LYS A 41 37.26 7.07 -5.86
C LYS A 41 38.29 5.97 -6.07
N ASP A 42 37.84 4.74 -6.29
CA ASP A 42 38.72 3.59 -6.47
C ASP A 42 38.07 2.57 -7.40
N ARG A 43 38.37 2.70 -8.69
CA ARG A 43 37.81 1.85 -9.75
C ARG A 43 38.22 0.40 -9.59
N GLN A 44 39.45 0.14 -9.17
CA GLN A 44 39.99 -1.22 -9.10
C GLN A 44 39.32 -1.98 -7.96
N LYS A 45 39.24 -1.38 -6.77
CA LYS A 45 38.52 -1.95 -5.63
C LYS A 45 37.02 -2.06 -5.88
N PHE A 46 36.42 -1.09 -6.57
CA PHE A 46 35.00 -1.20 -6.93
C PHE A 46 34.73 -2.40 -7.83
N MET A 47 35.65 -2.75 -8.74
CA MET A 47 35.48 -3.88 -9.67
C MET A 47 35.90 -5.23 -9.09
N GLU A 48 36.50 -5.26 -7.90
CA GLU A 48 36.94 -6.47 -7.23
C GLU A 48 35.76 -7.43 -6.98
N PRO A 49 35.89 -8.74 -7.29
CA PRO A 49 34.82 -9.72 -7.13
C PRO A 49 34.27 -9.80 -5.70
N ASP A 50 35.16 -9.81 -4.70
CA ASP A 50 34.78 -9.91 -3.28
C ASP A 50 33.99 -8.67 -2.82
N GLU A 51 34.39 -7.49 -3.27
CA GLU A 51 33.68 -6.23 -2.98
C GLU A 51 32.35 -6.14 -3.76
N GLN A 52 32.26 -6.74 -4.95
CA GLN A 52 31.00 -6.88 -5.69
C GLN A 52 30.04 -7.81 -4.97
N GLU A 53 30.52 -8.96 -4.50
CA GLU A 53 29.74 -9.94 -3.76
C GLU A 53 29.18 -9.35 -2.46
N LYS A 54 30.01 -8.67 -1.66
CA LYS A 54 29.56 -7.93 -0.48
C LYS A 54 28.42 -6.97 -0.80
N ARG A 55 28.54 -6.18 -1.89
CA ARG A 55 27.48 -5.26 -2.31
C ARG A 55 26.20 -5.98 -2.73
N ASN A 56 26.30 -7.15 -3.35
CA ASN A 56 25.13 -7.94 -3.75
C ASN A 56 24.43 -8.54 -2.52
N ILE A 57 25.20 -9.04 -1.55
CA ILE A 57 24.67 -9.53 -0.27
C ILE A 57 24.00 -8.39 0.49
N ASP A 58 24.62 -7.20 0.56
CA ASP A 58 24.03 -6.03 1.21
C ASP A 58 22.72 -5.59 0.54
N LYS A 59 22.63 -5.66 -0.79
CA LYS A 59 21.36 -5.40 -1.51
C LYS A 59 20.30 -6.42 -1.17
N LEU A 60 20.66 -7.71 -1.12
CA LEU A 60 19.74 -8.78 -0.76
C LEU A 60 19.21 -8.61 0.67
N ARG A 61 20.09 -8.29 1.63
CA ARG A 61 19.73 -7.98 3.02
C ARG A 61 18.80 -6.77 3.09
N LYS A 62 19.14 -5.67 2.42
CA LYS A 62 18.27 -4.48 2.36
C LYS A 62 16.93 -4.75 1.71
N PHE A 63 16.84 -5.66 0.75
CA PHE A 63 15.57 -6.05 0.14
C PHE A 63 14.71 -6.82 1.15
N GLN A 64 15.30 -7.79 1.86
CA GLN A 64 14.63 -8.52 2.93
C GLN A 64 14.20 -7.59 4.08
N ASP A 65 15.04 -6.65 4.49
CA ASP A 65 14.72 -5.66 5.52
C ASP A 65 13.63 -4.68 5.08
N GLN A 66 13.50 -4.38 3.78
CA GLN A 66 12.39 -3.58 3.25
C GLN A 66 11.06 -4.33 3.32
N THR A 67 11.08 -5.64 3.05
CA THR A 67 9.88 -6.49 3.20
C THR A 67 9.54 -6.72 4.67
N ALA A 68 10.53 -6.70 5.56
CA ALA A 68 10.37 -6.80 7.01
C ALA A 68 10.14 -5.45 7.71
N GLY A 69 10.24 -4.34 6.98
CA GLY A 69 10.23 -2.98 7.49
C GLY A 69 8.81 -2.52 7.86
N ASP A 70 8.55 -2.47 9.16
CA ASP A 70 7.43 -1.81 9.83
C ASP A 70 6.05 -2.02 9.18
N THR A 71 5.60 -3.27 9.18
CA THR A 71 4.19 -3.64 8.96
C THR A 71 3.23 -2.94 9.93
N THR A 72 3.74 -2.27 10.97
CA THR A 72 2.95 -1.60 12.01
C THR A 72 2.33 -0.26 11.59
N LYS A 73 2.78 0.36 10.48
CA LYS A 73 2.29 1.69 10.09
C LYS A 73 0.99 1.64 9.26
N TYR A 74 0.65 0.48 8.70
CA TYR A 74 -0.49 0.33 7.82
C TYR A 74 -1.53 -0.58 8.46
N ARG A 75 -2.73 -0.04 8.69
CA ARG A 75 -3.86 -0.80 9.20
C ARG A 75 -4.83 -1.08 8.07
N PHE A 76 -5.21 -2.34 7.91
CA PHE A 76 -6.26 -2.71 6.96
C PHE A 76 -7.58 -2.06 7.38
N MET A 77 -8.21 -1.38 6.44
CA MET A 77 -9.50 -0.71 6.62
C MET A 77 -10.51 -1.33 5.65
N THR A 78 -11.75 -1.46 6.11
CA THR A 78 -12.89 -1.83 5.27
C THR A 78 -13.92 -0.71 5.31
N SER A 79 -14.27 -0.15 4.15
CA SER A 79 -15.29 0.88 4.03
C SER A 79 -16.67 0.25 3.83
N VAL A 80 -17.65 0.59 4.68
CA VAL A 80 -19.05 0.20 4.50
C VAL A 80 -19.84 1.40 3.98
N SER A 81 -20.59 1.22 2.90
CA SER A 81 -21.39 2.28 2.27
C SER A 81 -22.89 1.97 2.29
N MET A 82 -23.73 2.96 2.59
CA MET A 82 -25.19 2.88 2.57
C MET A 82 -25.80 4.00 1.72
N PRO A 83 -26.65 3.68 0.72
CA PRO A 83 -27.36 4.71 -0.05
C PRO A 83 -28.42 5.41 0.81
N VAL A 84 -28.51 6.73 0.69
CA VAL A 84 -29.47 7.57 1.38
C VAL A 84 -30.56 7.99 0.41
N PHE A 85 -31.82 7.70 0.73
CA PHE A 85 -32.97 8.00 -0.13
C PHE A 85 -33.88 9.08 0.47
N ASP A 86 -34.57 9.83 -0.40
CA ASP A 86 -35.62 10.76 0.01
C ASP A 86 -36.81 9.99 0.57
N LYS A 87 -37.35 10.47 1.71
CA LYS A 87 -38.47 9.87 2.44
C LYS A 87 -39.82 10.49 2.08
N ARG A 88 -39.85 11.53 1.24
CA ARG A 88 -41.10 12.18 0.83
C ARG A 88 -41.99 11.17 0.09
N ASP A 89 -43.25 11.10 0.53
CA ASP A 89 -44.25 10.20 -0.06
C ASP A 89 -44.59 10.69 -1.46
N THR A 90 -43.90 10.11 -2.44
CA THR A 90 -44.14 10.37 -3.86
C THR A 90 -45.06 9.26 -4.35
N ALA A 91 -46.16 9.60 -5.03
CA ALA A 91 -47.14 8.63 -5.53
C ALA A 91 -46.54 7.56 -6.48
N MET A 92 -45.33 7.78 -6.96
CA MET A 92 -44.52 6.84 -7.71
C MET A 92 -43.59 6.08 -6.75
N ARG A 93 -43.61 4.75 -6.79
CA ARG A 93 -42.82 3.82 -5.95
C ARG A 93 -41.32 3.82 -6.31
N VAL A 94 -40.76 4.98 -6.56
CA VAL A 94 -39.35 5.22 -6.90
C VAL A 94 -38.77 6.15 -5.84
N ALA A 95 -37.83 5.63 -5.07
CA ALA A 95 -37.10 6.40 -4.08
C ALA A 95 -35.97 7.19 -4.76
N TYR A 96 -35.93 8.50 -4.59
CA TYR A 96 -34.86 9.33 -5.13
C TYR A 96 -33.59 9.18 -4.28
N LEU A 97 -32.48 8.78 -4.91
CA LEU A 97 -31.17 8.71 -4.26
C LEU A 97 -30.66 10.13 -3.95
N LEU A 98 -30.49 10.43 -2.67
CA LEU A 98 -29.95 11.70 -2.18
C LEU A 98 -28.42 11.66 -2.09
N GLY A 99 -27.83 10.48 -1.89
CA GLY A 99 -26.38 10.31 -1.80
C GLY A 99 -25.98 8.96 -1.19
N VAL A 100 -24.71 8.86 -0.78
CA VAL A 100 -24.14 7.65 -0.16
C VAL A 100 -23.44 8.06 1.14
N ALA A 101 -23.79 7.42 2.24
CA ALA A 101 -23.06 7.52 3.50
C ALA A 101 -22.03 6.39 3.57
N GLY A 102 -20.79 6.70 3.92
CA GLY A 102 -19.71 5.72 4.08
C GLY A 102 -19.05 5.83 5.45
N THR A 103 -18.61 4.71 6.02
CA THR A 103 -17.77 4.67 7.23
C THR A 103 -16.64 3.67 7.04
N ASP A 104 -15.44 4.06 7.45
CA ASP A 104 -14.27 3.18 7.45
C ASP A 104 -14.16 2.47 8.79
N VAL A 105 -14.04 1.15 8.77
CA VAL A 105 -13.90 0.29 9.95
C VAL A 105 -12.55 -0.41 9.85
N PRO A 106 -11.67 -0.30 10.87
CA PRO A 106 -10.45 -1.08 10.91
C PRO A 106 -10.74 -2.58 10.98
N ILE A 107 -10.00 -3.40 10.24
CA ILE A 107 -10.23 -4.85 10.26
C ILE A 107 -9.98 -5.48 11.65
N GLU A 108 -9.14 -4.83 12.46
CA GLU A 108 -8.88 -5.18 13.86
C GLU A 108 -10.14 -5.13 14.74
N GLU A 109 -11.18 -4.39 14.33
CA GLU A 109 -12.45 -4.29 15.06
C GLU A 109 -13.49 -5.31 14.56
N ILE A 110 -13.21 -6.01 13.45
CA ILE A 110 -14.12 -6.97 12.80
C ILE A 110 -13.70 -8.43 13.04
N MET A 111 -12.40 -8.69 13.20
CA MET A 111 -11.84 -10.01 13.56
C MET A 111 -11.83 -10.22 15.07
#